data_AF-A0A453M249-F1
#
_entry.id   AF-A0A453M249-F1
#
_cell.length_a   1.000
_cell.length_b   1.000
_cell.length_c   1.000
_cell.angle_alpha   90.00
_cell.angle_beta   90.00
_cell.angle_gamma   90.00
#
_symmetry.space_group_name_H-M   'P 1'
#
loop_
_entity.id
_entity.type
_entity.pdbx_description
1 polymer ?
#
loop_
_entity_poly.entity_id
_entity_poly.type
_entity_poly.pdbx_seq_one_letter_code
_entity_poly.pdbx_strand_id
1 'polypeptide(L)'
;MSFDWEDLFPLVTVRKLVRDTSDHNPLLLDTGCVKPGPSHNREFRFELTWLSNEDFYVKAKKIWEQPVNSKDPIDVLNIKLKRIKKYFKGWGSHSF
;
A
#
# COMPACT_ATOMS: atom_id res chain seq x y z
N MET A 1 24.07 11.09 34.21
CA MET A 1 23.40 12.12 33.39
C MET A 1 22.43 11.41 32.47
N SER A 2 21.17 11.83 32.44
CA SER A 2 20.21 11.32 31.46
C SER A 2 20.53 11.99 30.13
N PHE A 3 20.53 11.24 29.03
CA PHE A 3 20.54 11.85 27.71
C PHE A 3 19.20 12.54 27.48
N ASP A 4 19.23 13.72 26.88
CA ASP A 4 18.01 14.38 26.43
C ASP A 4 17.51 13.71 25.15
N TRP A 5 16.23 13.88 24.84
CA TRP A 5 15.62 13.23 23.68
C TRP A 5 16.31 13.61 22.37
N GLU A 6 16.75 14.87 22.24
CA GLU A 6 17.48 15.35 21.06
C GLU A 6 18.85 14.65 20.88
N ASP A 7 19.52 14.29 21.99
CA ASP A 7 20.77 13.54 21.95
C ASP A 7 20.57 12.11 21.46
N LEU A 8 19.43 11.50 21.81
CA LEU A 8 19.08 10.14 21.40
C LEU A 8 18.65 10.07 19.94
N PHE A 9 18.13 11.18 19.38
CA PHE A 9 17.50 11.21 18.07
C PHE A 9 17.97 12.39 17.20
N PRO A 10 19.27 12.51 16.90
CA PRO A 10 19.86 13.69 16.25
C PRO A 10 19.42 13.91 14.80
N LEU A 11 18.81 12.89 14.16
CA LEU A 11 18.29 12.97 12.80
C LEU A 11 16.82 13.37 12.74
N VAL A 12 16.14 13.42 13.89
CA VAL A 12 14.73 13.77 13.93
C VAL A 12 14.59 15.28 13.86
N THR A 13 13.81 15.77 12.90
CA THR A 13 13.49 17.19 12.75
C THR A 13 12.00 17.42 12.91
N VAL A 14 11.62 18.53 13.56
CA VAL A 14 10.22 18.96 13.69
C VAL A 14 10.05 20.27 12.95
N ARG A 15 9.09 20.34 12.03
CA ARG A 15 8.73 21.60 11.35
C ARG A 15 7.25 21.90 11.49
N LYS A 16 6.93 23.18 11.65
CA LYS A 16 5.55 23.68 11.67
C LYS A 16 5.02 23.76 10.23
N LEU A 17 3.86 23.17 9.97
CA LEU A 17 3.18 23.30 8.69
C LEU A 17 2.28 24.54 8.65
N VAL A 18 2.01 25.05 7.45
CA VAL A 18 1.12 26.20 7.24
C VAL A 18 -0.30 25.82 7.65
N ARG A 19 -0.95 26.74 8.36
CA ARG A 19 -2.32 26.60 8.83
C ARG A 19 -3.28 26.85 7.66
N ASP A 20 -4.11 25.87 7.34
CA ASP A 20 -5.11 25.98 6.27
C ASP A 20 -6.51 26.30 6.84
N THR A 21 -7.08 25.41 7.65
CA THR A 21 -8.48 25.56 8.13
C THR A 21 -8.73 25.21 9.60
N SER A 22 -7.77 24.59 10.30
CA SER A 22 -7.87 24.26 11.74
C SER A 22 -7.33 25.39 12.62
N ASP A 23 -7.81 25.52 13.85
CA ASP A 23 -7.24 26.33 14.93
C ASP A 23 -5.93 25.75 15.52
N HIS A 24 -5.58 24.51 15.17
CA HIS A 24 -4.31 23.89 15.53
C HIS A 24 -3.26 24.03 14.42
N ASN A 25 -1.98 24.11 14.82
CA ASN A 25 -0.85 24.09 13.90
C ASN A 25 -0.33 22.65 13.77
N PRO A 26 -0.39 22.03 12.58
CA PRO A 26 0.18 20.71 12.40
C PRO A 26 1.70 20.76 12.55
N LEU A 27 2.25 19.82 13.32
CA LEU A 27 3.67 19.59 13.44
C LEU A 27 4.06 18.38 12.59
N LEU A 28 4.98 18.57 11.65
CA LEU A 28 5.55 17.48 10.88
C LEU A 28 6.83 17.01 11.57
N LEU A 29 6.79 15.80 12.10
CA LEU A 29 7.94 15.07 12.62
C LEU A 29 8.55 14.25 11.48
N ASP A 30 9.78 14.56 11.11
CA ASP A 30 10.57 13.81 10.14
C ASP A 30 11.66 13.06 10.91
N THR A 31 11.60 11.73 10.93
CA THR A 31 12.53 10.89 11.69
C THR A 31 13.83 10.56 10.95
N GLY A 32 14.07 11.15 9.78
CA GLY A 32 15.27 10.89 8.99
C GLY A 32 15.36 9.46 8.46
N CYS A 33 14.27 8.68 8.53
CA CYS A 33 14.21 7.38 7.88
C CYS A 33 14.41 7.59 6.38
N VAL A 34 15.61 7.26 5.90
CA VAL A 34 15.92 7.04 4.49
C VAL A 34 14.74 6.29 3.91
N LYS A 35 14.14 6.86 2.85
CA LYS A 35 13.07 6.23 2.05
C LYS A 35 13.32 4.72 2.06
N PRO A 36 12.37 3.88 2.50
CA PRO A 36 12.58 2.45 2.40
C PRO A 36 13.02 2.19 0.96
N GLY A 37 14.16 1.53 0.79
CA GLY A 37 14.77 1.26 -0.51
C GLY A 37 13.75 0.72 -1.51
N PRO A 38 14.09 0.69 -2.82
CA PRO A 38 13.16 0.62 -3.94
C PRO A 38 11.90 -0.15 -3.60
N SER A 39 10.81 0.59 -3.32
CA SER A 39 9.50 0.10 -2.86
C SER A 39 9.55 -1.35 -2.37
N HIS A 40 10.07 -1.57 -1.15
CA HIS A 40 10.14 -2.89 -0.51
C HIS A 40 8.98 -3.75 -1.00
N ASN A 41 9.29 -4.78 -1.82
CA ASN A 41 8.38 -5.54 -2.68
C ASN A 41 6.99 -5.67 -2.05
N ARG A 42 6.14 -4.68 -2.29
CA ARG A 42 4.98 -4.47 -1.41
C ARG A 42 4.08 -5.67 -1.62
N GLU A 43 3.92 -6.45 -0.56
CA GLU A 43 3.12 -7.66 -0.62
C GLU A 43 1.76 -7.29 -1.18
N PHE A 44 1.23 -8.16 -2.04
CA PHE A 44 -0.11 -7.95 -2.55
C PHE A 44 -1.07 -8.08 -1.37
N ARG A 45 -1.78 -6.98 -1.09
CA ARG A 45 -2.81 -6.93 -0.05
C ARG A 45 -4.14 -6.67 -0.73
N PHE A 46 -5.12 -7.47 -0.34
CA PHE A 46 -6.50 -7.20 -0.66
C PHE A 46 -6.98 -6.02 0.19
N GLU A 47 -7.63 -5.04 -0.43
CA GLU A 47 -8.23 -3.91 0.28
C GLU A 47 -9.75 -4.05 0.31
N LEU A 48 -10.35 -3.84 1.49
CA LEU A 48 -11.81 -3.93 1.66
C LEU A 48 -12.57 -2.92 0.80
N THR A 49 -11.95 -1.77 0.52
CA THR A 49 -12.49 -0.72 -0.36
C THR A 49 -12.79 -1.24 -1.78
N TRP A 50 -12.12 -2.31 -2.23
CA TRP A 50 -12.42 -2.91 -3.52
C TRP A 50 -13.82 -3.51 -3.56
N LEU A 51 -14.33 -4.05 -2.45
CA LEU A 51 -15.68 -4.62 -2.38
C LEU A 51 -16.77 -3.55 -2.55
N SER A 52 -16.48 -2.31 -2.19
CA SER A 52 -17.39 -1.17 -2.39
C SER A 52 -17.41 -0.69 -3.85
N ASN A 53 -16.46 -1.12 -4.68
CA ASN A 53 -16.42 -0.76 -6.09
C ASN A 53 -17.25 -1.76 -6.91
N GLU A 54 -18.32 -1.28 -7.56
CA GLU A 54 -19.25 -2.11 -8.34
C GLU A 54 -18.56 -2.93 -9.45
N ASP A 55 -17.46 -2.40 -10.01
CA ASP A 55 -16.70 -3.08 -11.06
C ASP A 55 -15.83 -4.23 -10.55
N PHE A 56 -15.52 -4.26 -9.24
CA PHE A 56 -14.53 -5.19 -8.70
C PHE A 56 -14.91 -6.64 -8.99
N TYR A 57 -16.14 -7.03 -8.64
CA TYR A 57 -16.59 -8.40 -8.81
C TYR A 57 -16.61 -8.83 -10.29
N VAL A 58 -17.11 -7.96 -11.16
CA VAL A 58 -17.18 -8.21 -12.62
C VAL A 58 -15.78 -8.43 -13.20
N LYS A 59 -14.81 -7.60 -12.84
CA LYS A 59 -13.43 -7.70 -13.31
C LYS A 59 -12.71 -8.92 -12.72
N ALA A 60 -12.88 -9.18 -11.43
CA ALA A 60 -12.30 -10.36 -10.77
C ALA A 60 -12.83 -11.66 -11.37
N LYS A 61 -14.14 -11.77 -11.58
CA LYS A 61 -14.79 -12.93 -12.22
C LYS A 61 -14.25 -13.16 -13.63
N LYS A 62 -14.20 -12.11 -14.46
CA LYS A 62 -13.67 -12.18 -15.83
C LYS A 62 -12.23 -12.72 -15.87
N ILE A 63 -11.38 -12.32 -14.91
CA ILE A 63 -9.99 -12.82 -14.82
C ILE A 63 -9.95 -14.28 -14.35
N TRP A 64 -10.79 -14.63 -13.39
CA TRP A 64 -10.85 -15.98 -12.81
C TRP A 64 -11.32 -17.04 -13.81
N GLU A 65 -12.21 -16.67 -14.72
CA GLU A 65 -12.79 -17.54 -15.75
C GLU A 65 -11.88 -17.72 -16.98
N GLN A 66 -10.79 -16.96 -17.09
CA GLN A 66 -9.86 -17.12 -18.20
C GLN A 66 -9.27 -18.54 -18.25
N PRO A 67 -9.18 -19.15 -19.44
CA PRO A 67 -8.64 -20.50 -19.59
C PRO A 67 -7.21 -20.57 -19.08
N VAL A 68 -6.86 -21.70 -18.48
CA VAL A 68 -5.52 -22.01 -18.00
C VAL A 68 -5.01 -23.25 -18.72
N ASN A 69 -3.83 -23.15 -19.32
CA ASN A 69 -3.18 -24.27 -19.99
C ASN A 69 -2.34 -25.08 -18.99
N SER A 70 -2.98 -25.72 -18.02
CA SER A 70 -2.37 -26.70 -17.12
C SER A 70 -3.41 -27.75 -16.71
N LYS A 71 -2.94 -28.98 -16.48
CA LYS A 71 -3.76 -30.09 -15.98
C LYS A 71 -3.60 -30.29 -14.47
N ASP A 72 -2.55 -29.71 -13.87
CA ASP A 72 -2.33 -29.78 -12.42
C ASP A 72 -3.24 -28.76 -11.70
N PRO A 73 -4.11 -29.18 -10.77
CA PRO A 73 -4.96 -28.29 -10.01
C PRO A 73 -4.20 -27.18 -9.25
N ILE A 74 -3.00 -27.48 -8.75
CA ILE A 74 -2.18 -26.52 -8.02
C ILE A 74 -1.66 -25.43 -8.94
N ASP A 75 -1.12 -25.81 -10.10
CA ASP A 75 -0.75 -24.87 -11.15
C ASP A 75 -1.93 -24.02 -11.63
N VAL A 76 -3.11 -24.62 -11.82
CA VAL A 76 -4.31 -23.88 -12.24
C VAL A 76 -4.66 -22.80 -11.21
N LEU A 77 -4.68 -23.15 -9.93
CA LEU A 77 -4.93 -22.19 -8.85
C LEU A 77 -3.87 -21.09 -8.81
N ASN A 78 -2.59 -21.47 -8.86
CA ASN A 78 -1.47 -20.54 -8.83
C ASN A 78 -1.51 -19.54 -10.00
N ILE A 79 -1.85 -20.00 -11.21
CA ILE A 79 -1.98 -19.14 -12.38
C ILE A 79 -3.13 -18.15 -12.19
N LYS A 80 -4.30 -18.61 -11.71
CA LYS A 80 -5.45 -17.74 -11.44
C LYS A 80 -5.12 -16.67 -10.39
N LEU A 81 -4.51 -17.07 -9.27
CA LEU A 81 -4.09 -16.14 -8.21
C LEU A 81 -3.06 -15.13 -8.72
N LYS A 82 -2.08 -15.56 -9.52
CA LYS A 82 -1.09 -14.66 -10.15
C LYS A 82 -1.74 -13.64 -11.08
N ARG A 83 -2.75 -14.04 -11.87
CA ARG A 83 -3.48 -13.13 -12.76
C ARG A 83 -4.25 -12.06 -11.97
N ILE A 84 -4.98 -12.47 -10.92
CA ILE A 84 -5.68 -11.54 -10.02
C ILE A 84 -4.68 -10.59 -9.38
N LYS A 85 -3.61 -11.11 -8.76
CA LYS A 85 -2.57 -10.31 -8.11
C LYS A 85 -1.97 -9.28 -9.07
N LYS A 86 -1.64 -9.68 -10.30
CA LYS A 86 -1.05 -8.80 -11.30
C LYS A 86 -1.99 -7.68 -11.72
N TYR A 87 -3.27 -8.00 -11.92
CA TYR A 87 -4.27 -7.03 -12.37
C TYR A 87 -4.64 -6.02 -11.28
N PHE A 88 -4.84 -6.49 -10.05
CA PHE A 88 -5.26 -5.64 -8.93
C PHE A 88 -4.09 -4.98 -8.18
N LYS A 89 -2.84 -5.18 -8.62
CA LYS A 89 -1.70 -4.50 -8.02
C LYS A 89 -1.82 -2.99 -8.30
N GLY A 90 -1.95 -2.19 -7.23
CA GLY A 90 -2.13 -0.73 -7.35
C GLY A 90 -3.56 -0.31 -7.68
N TRP A 91 -4.52 -1.23 -7.62
CA TRP A 91 -5.94 -0.91 -7.78
C TRP A 91 -6.42 0.00 -6.64
N GLY A 92 -7.08 1.11 -6.97
CA GLY A 92 -7.54 2.09 -5.98
C GLY A 92 -6.46 3.06 -5.47
N SER A 93 -5.20 2.91 -5.90
CA SER A 93 -4.10 3.81 -5.50
C SER A 93 -4.19 5.23 -6.11
N HIS A 94 -5.16 5.48 -7.00
CA HIS A 94 -5.44 6.80 -7.58
C HIS A 94 -6.69 7.46 -6.97
N SER A 95 -7.29 6.85 -5.94
CA SER A 95 -8.53 7.33 -5.31
C SER A 95 -8.29 8.09 -4.00
N PHE A 96 -7.07 8.57 -3.77
CA PHE A 96 -6.67 9.40 -2.63
C PHE A 96 -5.79 10.54 -3.08
#